data_AF-A0AAV2IN70-F1
#
_entry.id   AF-A0AAV2IN70-F1
#
_cell.length_a   1.000
_cell.length_b   1.000
_cell.length_c   1.000
_cell.angle_alpha   90.00
_cell.angle_beta   90.00
_cell.angle_gamma   90.00
#
_symmetry.space_group_name_H-M   'P 1'
#
loop_
_entity.id
_entity.type
_entity.pdbx_description
1 polymer ?
#
loop_
_entity_poly.entity_id
_entity_poly.type
_entity_poly.pdbx_seq_one_letter_code
_entity_poly.pdbx_strand_id
1 'polypeptide(L)'
;NSEDLKLFGVKRRETVVDEGSHFLVCEQEPLELGIVLDSSSSISRKDFQTGISFLQEFLQQFEIGPGPKDVRVSIITYGKGIYPYDAFNLTTYNSKQDVITAIGRVPHRAGLYTDTGLAIKYMHEAQLIDGVVRPEAEKIGLVITDGNSQIWRVTKQEAEKARADNITMFAIGVGVGIRDSELLNIAGDESRVTKVNNYDSLANIKESLAHKTCISESCDDVCQLRLPTACGVKDPADIYFVFSPSQLGPDATAWTTSFISKTIDAEDLNDGFRYGVVSGSCPDDAGFDLNAYDNVDDIRARIRSYEERKLPSLVQRLASDGYTAAKGARADARKVAVIVASKDKKLADLKEEVKRLVADGVKVFIADPTGEGISIEGATTLTERSAGQQSDLLVAALCPS
;
A
#
# COMPACT_ATOMS: atom_id res chain seq x y z
N ASN A 1 -17.69 -40.02 -41.38
CA ASN A 1 -16.46 -39.36 -40.88
C ASN A 1 -16.87 -38.26 -39.93
N SER A 2 -16.83 -38.58 -38.64
CA SER A 2 -17.14 -37.70 -37.53
C SER A 2 -16.36 -38.27 -36.36
N GLU A 3 -15.05 -38.13 -36.41
CA GLU A 3 -14.22 -38.27 -35.22
C GLU A 3 -14.25 -36.95 -34.43
N ASP A 4 -14.04 -37.11 -33.14
CA ASP A 4 -13.77 -36.10 -32.12
C ASP A 4 -14.95 -35.27 -31.59
N LEU A 5 -15.54 -35.78 -30.50
CA LEU A 5 -15.74 -35.02 -29.25
C LEU A 5 -16.29 -35.95 -28.15
N LYS A 6 -15.39 -36.68 -27.51
CA LYS A 6 -15.62 -37.23 -26.16
C LYS A 6 -14.32 -37.20 -25.37
N LEU A 7 -14.13 -36.14 -24.59
CA LEU A 7 -13.31 -36.16 -23.37
C LEU A 7 -14.05 -35.37 -22.28
N PHE A 8 -14.61 -36.13 -21.36
CA PHE A 8 -14.97 -35.75 -19.99
C PHE A 8 -13.78 -35.00 -19.36
N GLY A 9 -13.88 -33.99 -18.50
CA GLY A 9 -14.94 -33.56 -17.61
C GLY A 9 -14.28 -33.11 -16.30
N VAL A 10 -14.19 -31.81 -16.06
CA VAL A 10 -14.02 -31.25 -14.71
C VAL A 10 -15.00 -30.10 -14.60
N LYS A 11 -15.95 -30.23 -13.68
CA LYS A 11 -16.96 -29.22 -13.37
C LYS A 11 -16.26 -27.97 -12.83
N ARG A 12 -16.27 -26.87 -13.59
CA ARG A 12 -16.20 -25.52 -13.04
C ARG A 12 -17.29 -25.39 -11.97
N ARG A 13 -16.92 -25.02 -10.74
CA ARG A 13 -17.89 -24.65 -9.70
C ARG A 13 -17.88 -23.13 -9.53
N GLU A 14 -19.01 -22.52 -9.90
CA GLU A 14 -19.60 -21.31 -9.30
C GLU A 14 -19.78 -21.58 -7.77
N THR A 15 -19.81 -20.65 -6.80
CA THR A 15 -19.98 -19.19 -6.69
C THR A 15 -19.68 -18.82 -5.21
N VAL A 16 -19.21 -17.60 -4.92
CA VAL A 16 -19.81 -16.66 -3.94
C VAL A 16 -19.51 -15.23 -4.43
N VAL A 17 -20.53 -14.38 -4.38
CA VAL A 17 -20.58 -12.99 -4.87
C VAL A 17 -20.39 -12.04 -3.69
N ASP A 18 -19.56 -11.01 -3.84
CA ASP A 18 -19.83 -9.67 -3.30
C ASP A 18 -19.22 -8.60 -4.22
N GLU A 19 -19.82 -7.42 -4.25
CA GLU A 19 -19.95 -6.53 -5.41
C GLU A 19 -18.66 -5.84 -5.89
N GLY A 20 -18.33 -6.03 -7.18
CA GLY A 20 -17.60 -5.05 -7.99
C GLY A 20 -16.07 -5.15 -8.05
N SER A 21 -15.52 -6.17 -8.71
CA SER A 21 -14.32 -6.08 -9.60
C SER A 21 -13.79 -7.48 -9.96
N HIS A 22 -13.39 -7.63 -11.22
CA HIS A 22 -12.54 -8.66 -11.85
C HIS A 22 -12.34 -10.03 -11.15
N PHE A 23 -12.70 -11.10 -11.86
CA PHE A 23 -12.22 -12.45 -11.58
C PHE A 23 -10.74 -12.54 -11.99
N LEU A 24 -9.81 -12.56 -11.04
CA LEU A 24 -8.40 -12.81 -11.35
C LEU A 24 -8.11 -14.31 -11.22
N VAL A 25 -7.89 -14.96 -12.36
CA VAL A 25 -7.26 -16.28 -12.42
C VAL A 25 -5.77 -16.01 -12.54
N CYS A 26 -4.96 -16.48 -11.59
CA CYS A 26 -3.53 -16.66 -11.84
C CYS A 26 -3.40 -17.60 -13.04
N GLU A 27 -3.12 -17.08 -14.24
CA GLU A 27 -2.58 -17.91 -15.32
C GLU A 27 -1.20 -18.35 -14.84
N GLN A 28 -1.16 -19.48 -14.15
CA GLN A 28 0.05 -19.94 -13.49
C GLN A 28 1.13 -20.29 -14.53
N GLU A 29 2.17 -19.47 -14.54
CA GLU A 29 3.51 -19.94 -14.84
C GLU A 29 4.04 -20.75 -13.65
N PRO A 30 4.91 -21.75 -13.88
CA PRO A 30 5.43 -22.55 -12.79
C PRO A 30 6.17 -21.66 -11.78
N LEU A 31 5.87 -21.85 -10.50
CA LEU A 31 6.44 -21.04 -9.43
C LEU A 31 6.95 -21.95 -8.29
N GLU A 32 8.12 -21.61 -7.77
CA GLU A 32 8.76 -22.22 -6.60
C GLU A 32 8.75 -21.20 -5.45
N LEU A 33 7.87 -21.42 -4.48
CA LEU A 33 7.66 -20.52 -3.36
C LEU A 33 8.34 -21.06 -2.10
N GLY A 34 9.42 -20.39 -1.67
CA GLY A 34 10.08 -20.64 -0.39
C GLY A 34 9.59 -19.68 0.69
N ILE A 35 9.00 -20.22 1.76
CA ILE A 35 8.51 -19.44 2.90
C ILE A 35 9.50 -19.51 4.06
N VAL A 36 9.90 -18.35 4.57
CA VAL A 36 10.75 -18.21 5.76
C VAL A 36 9.91 -17.57 6.86
N LEU A 37 9.58 -18.36 7.88
CA LEU A 37 8.64 -17.94 8.93
C LEU A 37 9.34 -17.81 10.29
N ASP A 38 9.26 -16.61 10.87
CA ASP A 38 9.79 -16.32 12.18
C ASP A 38 9.01 -17.06 13.29
N SER A 39 9.73 -17.84 14.08
CA SER A 39 9.24 -18.61 15.22
C SER A 39 10.01 -18.23 16.51
N SER A 40 10.49 -16.98 16.59
CA SER A 40 11.13 -16.43 17.78
C SER A 40 10.16 -16.26 18.95
N SER A 41 10.71 -16.03 20.13
CA SER A 41 9.96 -15.87 21.39
C SER A 41 9.26 -14.51 21.54
N SER A 42 9.58 -13.53 20.69
CA SER A 42 8.87 -12.23 20.65
C SER A 42 7.46 -12.36 20.08
N ILE A 43 7.21 -13.40 19.29
CA ILE A 43 5.90 -13.72 18.73
C ILE A 43 5.15 -14.60 19.74
N SER A 44 3.91 -14.24 20.09
CA SER A 44 3.10 -15.09 20.97
C SER A 44 2.62 -16.35 20.24
N ARG A 45 2.32 -17.43 20.97
CA ARG A 45 1.75 -18.64 20.35
C ARG A 45 0.47 -18.35 19.55
N LYS A 46 -0.35 -17.42 20.04
CA LYS A 46 -1.58 -17.00 19.37
C LYS A 46 -1.24 -16.31 18.04
N ASP A 47 -0.34 -15.35 18.07
CA ASP A 47 0.08 -14.59 16.90
C ASP A 47 0.73 -15.50 15.85
N PHE A 48 1.60 -16.41 16.28
CA PHE A 48 2.19 -17.42 15.40
C PHE A 48 1.09 -18.27 14.72
N GLN A 49 0.07 -18.70 15.48
CA GLN A 49 -1.06 -19.45 14.92
C GLN A 49 -1.86 -18.60 13.92
N THR A 50 -2.04 -17.31 14.17
CA THR A 50 -2.65 -16.39 13.21
C THR A 50 -1.79 -16.29 11.93
N GLY A 51 -0.47 -16.24 12.04
CA GLY A 51 0.45 -16.30 10.90
C GLY A 51 0.34 -17.60 10.10
N ILE A 52 0.19 -18.74 10.77
CA ILE A 52 -0.08 -20.03 10.13
C ILE A 52 -1.42 -20.01 9.38
N SER A 53 -2.50 -19.51 9.99
CA SER A 53 -3.80 -19.39 9.33
C SER A 53 -3.73 -18.48 8.10
N PHE A 54 -3.02 -17.36 8.21
CA PHE A 54 -2.76 -16.48 7.08
C PHE A 54 -2.05 -17.21 5.93
N LEU A 55 -0.99 -17.97 6.20
CA LEU A 55 -0.29 -18.74 5.17
C LEU A 55 -1.20 -19.79 4.52
N GLN A 56 -2.06 -20.46 5.30
CA GLN A 56 -3.03 -21.40 4.75
C GLN A 56 -4.01 -20.71 3.80
N GLU A 57 -4.55 -19.55 4.18
CA GLU A 57 -5.47 -18.76 3.33
C GLU A 57 -4.78 -18.17 2.10
N PHE A 58 -3.56 -17.66 2.25
CA PHE A 58 -2.73 -17.17 1.15
C PHE A 58 -2.48 -18.28 0.12
N LEU A 59 -2.16 -19.49 0.58
CA LEU A 59 -1.94 -20.63 -0.31
C LEU A 59 -3.22 -21.18 -0.97
N GLN A 60 -4.40 -20.83 -0.45
CA GLN A 60 -5.66 -21.14 -1.14
C GLN A 60 -5.79 -20.42 -2.49
N GLN A 61 -5.03 -19.36 -2.73
CA GLN A 61 -5.09 -18.60 -3.98
C GLN A 61 -4.34 -19.26 -5.15
N PHE A 62 -3.49 -20.26 -4.86
CA PHE A 62 -2.66 -20.93 -5.87
C PHE A 62 -3.16 -22.35 -6.17
N GLU A 63 -3.07 -22.80 -7.41
CA GLU A 63 -3.06 -24.24 -7.70
C GLU A 63 -1.68 -24.80 -7.30
N ILE A 64 -1.69 -25.76 -6.39
CA ILE A 64 -0.48 -26.32 -5.79
C ILE A 64 -0.42 -27.80 -6.07
N GLY A 65 0.69 -28.24 -6.64
CA GLY A 65 0.86 -29.61 -7.10
C GLY A 65 2.17 -29.81 -7.88
N PRO A 66 2.41 -31.04 -8.36
CA PRO A 66 3.60 -31.38 -9.13
C PRO A 66 3.44 -31.10 -10.63
N GLY A 67 2.30 -30.56 -11.08
CA GLY A 67 2.05 -30.25 -12.48
C GLY A 67 3.06 -29.25 -13.04
N PRO A 68 3.25 -29.20 -14.37
CA PRO A 68 4.26 -28.37 -15.00
C PRO A 68 4.01 -26.86 -14.86
N LYS A 69 2.79 -26.46 -14.50
CA LYS A 69 2.39 -25.07 -14.26
C LYS A 69 2.07 -24.77 -12.80
N ASP A 70 1.86 -25.81 -12.00
CA ASP A 70 1.44 -25.66 -10.60
C ASP A 70 2.50 -24.95 -9.76
N VAL A 71 2.09 -24.38 -8.63
CA VAL A 71 3.01 -23.86 -7.60
C VAL A 71 3.52 -25.01 -6.74
N ARG A 72 4.81 -24.99 -6.43
CA ARG A 72 5.40 -25.84 -5.38
C ARG A 72 5.87 -24.96 -4.22
N VAL A 73 5.68 -25.46 -3.00
CA VAL A 73 5.87 -24.68 -1.78
C VAL A 73 6.87 -25.39 -0.88
N SER A 74 7.82 -24.63 -0.33
CA SER A 74 8.65 -25.04 0.80
C SER A 74 8.47 -24.08 1.96
N ILE A 75 8.74 -24.54 3.16
CA ILE A 75 8.75 -23.69 4.35
C ILE A 75 9.93 -24.05 5.25
N ILE A 76 10.54 -23.03 5.85
CA ILE A 76 11.51 -23.16 6.93
C ILE A 76 11.14 -22.18 8.04
N THR A 77 11.11 -22.66 9.29
CA THR A 77 10.95 -21.80 10.45
C THR A 77 12.28 -21.55 11.14
N TYR A 78 12.39 -20.42 11.83
CA TYR A 78 13.62 -20.04 12.50
C TYR A 78 13.39 -19.29 13.81
N GLY A 79 14.45 -19.15 14.58
CA GLY A 79 14.52 -18.43 15.84
C GLY A 79 15.98 -18.33 16.23
N LYS A 80 16.41 -19.09 17.26
CA LYS A 80 17.84 -19.20 17.63
C LYS A 80 18.71 -19.86 16.56
N GLY A 81 18.07 -20.52 15.62
CA GLY A 81 18.65 -21.05 14.39
C GLY A 81 17.48 -21.51 13.52
N ILE A 82 17.76 -22.30 12.49
CA ILE A 82 16.72 -22.94 11.69
C ILE A 82 16.16 -24.18 12.41
N TYR A 83 14.92 -24.55 12.10
CA TYR A 83 14.27 -25.76 12.61
C TYR A 83 13.94 -26.75 11.46
N PRO A 84 14.91 -27.51 10.94
CA PRO A 84 14.71 -28.34 9.73
C PRO A 84 13.68 -29.45 9.92
N TYR A 85 13.45 -29.92 11.15
CA TYR A 85 12.45 -30.96 11.43
C TYR A 85 11.00 -30.45 11.36
N ASP A 86 10.82 -29.14 11.37
CA ASP A 86 9.52 -28.47 11.25
C ASP A 86 9.29 -27.95 9.81
N ALA A 87 10.29 -28.14 8.94
CA ALA A 87 10.33 -27.67 7.57
C ALA A 87 9.89 -28.75 6.59
N PHE A 88 9.52 -28.34 5.38
CA PHE A 88 9.39 -29.23 4.23
C PHE A 88 9.82 -28.54 2.95
N ASN A 89 10.20 -29.34 1.95
CA ASN A 89 10.75 -28.87 0.67
C ASN A 89 9.70 -28.89 -0.44
N LEU A 90 10.04 -28.26 -1.57
CA LEU A 90 9.17 -28.12 -2.76
C LEU A 90 8.53 -29.43 -3.24
N THR A 91 9.22 -30.56 -3.05
CA THR A 91 8.80 -31.88 -3.52
C THR A 91 8.27 -32.80 -2.41
N THR A 92 8.13 -32.31 -1.18
CA THR A 92 7.69 -33.13 -0.04
C THR A 92 6.21 -33.51 -0.16
N TYR A 93 5.37 -32.61 -0.65
CA TYR A 93 3.94 -32.82 -0.80
C TYR A 93 3.51 -32.60 -2.26
N ASN A 94 2.54 -33.40 -2.71
CA ASN A 94 2.10 -33.41 -4.11
C ASN A 94 0.65 -32.92 -4.28
N SER A 95 0.06 -32.35 -3.23
CA SER A 95 -1.28 -31.77 -3.31
C SER A 95 -1.39 -30.52 -2.46
N LYS A 96 -2.18 -29.56 -2.94
CA LYS A 96 -2.57 -28.36 -2.20
C LYS A 96 -3.06 -28.66 -0.79
N GLN A 97 -3.93 -29.66 -0.65
CA GLN A 97 -4.49 -30.03 0.66
C GLN A 97 -3.41 -30.52 1.62
N ASP A 98 -2.43 -31.30 1.15
CA ASP A 98 -1.34 -31.79 1.99
C ASP A 98 -0.41 -30.65 2.41
N VAL A 99 -0.06 -29.74 1.50
CA VAL A 99 0.75 -28.54 1.80
C VAL A 99 0.07 -27.68 2.86
N ILE A 100 -1.22 -27.36 2.68
CA ILE A 100 -2.00 -26.55 3.63
C ILE A 100 -2.11 -27.26 4.99
N THR A 101 -2.33 -28.58 4.99
CA THR A 101 -2.39 -29.37 6.23
C THR A 101 -1.03 -29.41 6.94
N ALA A 102 0.06 -29.51 6.20
CA ALA A 102 1.41 -29.55 6.74
C ALA A 102 1.81 -28.21 7.37
N ILE A 103 1.51 -27.09 6.70
CA ILE A 103 1.70 -25.74 7.25
C ILE A 103 0.92 -25.57 8.56
N GLY A 104 -0.33 -26.05 8.60
CA GLY A 104 -1.15 -26.04 9.82
C GLY A 104 -0.56 -26.80 11.01
N ARG A 105 0.46 -27.65 10.80
CA ARG A 105 1.11 -28.46 11.85
C ARG A 105 2.48 -27.92 12.27
N VAL A 106 2.98 -26.86 11.64
CA VAL A 106 4.28 -26.27 11.97
C VAL A 106 4.23 -25.70 13.39
N PRO A 107 5.09 -26.17 14.32
CA PRO A 107 5.03 -25.74 15.71
C PRO A 107 5.74 -24.40 15.94
N HIS A 108 5.19 -23.59 16.85
CA HIS A 108 5.91 -22.43 17.39
C HIS A 108 6.99 -22.88 18.38
N ARG A 109 8.25 -22.74 18.00
CA ARG A 109 9.42 -23.13 18.81
C ARG A 109 9.88 -22.05 19.80
N ALA A 110 9.38 -20.83 19.69
CA ALA A 110 9.70 -19.69 20.57
C ALA A 110 11.21 -19.54 20.83
N GLY A 111 12.01 -19.45 19.77
CA GLY A 111 13.47 -19.29 19.88
C GLY A 111 13.86 -17.95 20.52
N LEU A 112 14.79 -17.97 21.49
CA LEU A 112 15.22 -16.76 22.24
C LEU A 112 16.03 -15.73 21.42
N TYR A 113 16.31 -16.04 20.15
CA TYR A 113 17.06 -15.20 19.22
C TYR A 113 16.32 -15.22 17.87
N THR A 114 16.69 -14.31 16.98
CA THR A 114 16.09 -14.17 15.64
C THR A 114 17.21 -14.10 14.60
N ASP A 115 17.53 -15.24 13.98
CA ASP A 115 18.55 -15.35 12.94
C ASP A 115 17.92 -15.50 11.55
N THR A 116 17.38 -14.39 11.04
CA THR A 116 16.71 -14.35 9.73
C THR A 116 17.68 -14.68 8.59
N GLY A 117 18.94 -14.26 8.69
CA GLY A 117 19.94 -14.50 7.66
C GLY A 117 20.23 -15.98 7.44
N LEU A 118 20.33 -16.76 8.53
CA LEU A 118 20.52 -18.21 8.41
C LEU A 118 19.31 -18.90 7.76
N ALA A 119 18.09 -18.43 8.03
CA ALA A 119 16.88 -18.99 7.43
C ALA A 119 16.77 -18.66 5.93
N ILE A 120 17.09 -17.42 5.53
CA ILE A 120 17.18 -17.03 4.12
C ILE A 120 18.23 -17.87 3.40
N LYS A 121 19.41 -18.05 4.01
CA LYS A 121 20.46 -18.91 3.46
C LYS A 121 19.99 -20.34 3.24
N TYR A 122 19.28 -20.93 4.21
CA TYR A 122 18.75 -22.29 4.06
C TYR A 122 17.73 -22.38 2.92
N MET A 123 16.80 -21.42 2.84
CA MET A 123 15.83 -21.36 1.75
C MET A 123 16.56 -21.26 0.38
N HIS A 124 17.53 -20.35 0.26
CA HIS A 124 18.31 -20.14 -0.96
C HIS A 124 19.14 -21.36 -1.36
N GLU A 125 19.98 -21.88 -0.46
CA GLU A 125 20.99 -22.89 -0.78
C GLU A 125 20.45 -24.33 -0.71
N ALA A 126 19.31 -24.59 -0.06
CA ALA A 126 18.77 -25.94 0.09
C ALA A 126 17.38 -26.14 -0.52
N GLN A 127 16.51 -25.13 -0.50
CA GLN A 127 15.12 -25.28 -0.95
C GLN A 127 14.91 -24.75 -2.37
N LEU A 128 15.57 -23.65 -2.74
CA LEU A 128 15.43 -22.97 -4.04
C LEU A 128 16.68 -23.11 -4.92
N ILE A 129 17.52 -24.10 -4.66
CA ILE A 129 18.74 -24.37 -5.43
C ILE A 129 18.43 -24.95 -6.82
N ASP A 130 19.25 -24.58 -7.79
CA ASP A 130 19.23 -25.13 -9.14
C ASP A 130 19.37 -26.67 -9.11
N GLY A 131 18.47 -27.37 -9.80
CA GLY A 131 18.34 -28.84 -9.77
C GLY A 131 17.24 -29.37 -8.85
N VAL A 132 16.76 -28.57 -7.89
CA VAL A 132 15.50 -28.83 -7.14
C VAL A 132 14.34 -28.07 -7.76
N VAL A 133 14.57 -26.80 -8.12
CA VAL A 133 13.63 -25.93 -8.82
C VAL A 133 13.40 -26.41 -10.26
N ARG A 134 12.20 -26.19 -10.80
CA ARG A 134 11.94 -26.45 -12.23
C ARG A 134 12.65 -25.36 -13.05
N PRO A 135 13.28 -25.70 -14.19
CA PRO A 135 14.07 -24.73 -14.98
C PRO A 135 13.29 -23.49 -15.43
N GLU A 136 12.02 -23.67 -15.81
CA GLU A 136 11.15 -22.59 -16.30
C GLU A 136 10.42 -21.86 -15.16
N ALA A 137 10.66 -22.26 -13.90
CA ALA A 137 9.88 -21.74 -12.78
C ALA A 137 10.50 -20.50 -12.16
N GLU A 138 9.65 -19.52 -11.87
CA GLU A 138 10.06 -18.38 -11.06
C GLU A 138 10.41 -18.82 -9.63
N LYS A 139 11.39 -18.17 -9.01
CA LYS A 139 11.81 -18.42 -7.63
C LYS A 139 11.37 -17.26 -6.76
N ILE A 140 10.49 -17.51 -5.79
CA ILE A 140 10.05 -16.50 -4.84
C ILE A 140 10.43 -16.90 -3.43
N GLY A 141 11.07 -15.98 -2.71
CA GLY A 141 11.31 -16.08 -1.28
C GLY A 141 10.39 -15.14 -0.50
N LEU A 142 9.54 -15.68 0.38
CA LEU A 142 8.63 -14.92 1.22
C LEU A 142 9.09 -14.98 2.69
N VAL A 143 9.55 -13.86 3.23
CA VAL A 143 9.99 -13.75 4.63
C VAL A 143 8.91 -13.08 5.46
N ILE A 144 8.46 -13.72 6.54
CA ILE A 144 7.52 -13.16 7.53
C ILE A 144 8.22 -13.07 8.88
N THR A 145 8.36 -11.85 9.41
CA THR A 145 9.10 -11.56 10.65
C THR A 145 8.53 -10.34 11.39
N ASP A 146 8.86 -10.20 12.67
CA ASP A 146 8.61 -8.97 13.44
C ASP A 146 9.77 -7.95 13.35
N GLY A 147 10.74 -8.20 12.46
CA GLY A 147 11.66 -7.19 11.95
C GLY A 147 12.89 -6.90 12.82
N ASN A 148 13.24 -7.79 13.75
CA ASN A 148 14.33 -7.60 14.71
C ASN A 148 15.39 -8.72 14.66
N SER A 149 15.91 -9.02 13.47
CA SER A 149 17.10 -9.87 13.35
C SER A 149 18.24 -9.29 14.18
N GLN A 150 18.80 -10.11 15.07
CA GLN A 150 19.92 -9.68 15.92
C GLN A 150 21.24 -9.62 15.13
N ILE A 151 21.27 -10.20 13.93
CA ILE A 151 22.42 -10.24 13.03
C ILE A 151 22.04 -9.66 11.64
N TRP A 152 21.47 -8.46 11.64
CA TRP A 152 21.00 -7.75 10.44
C TRP A 152 22.01 -7.70 9.27
N ARG A 153 23.33 -7.66 9.56
CA ARG A 153 24.38 -7.70 8.53
C ARG A 153 24.40 -9.02 7.75
N VAL A 154 24.17 -10.13 8.45
CA VAL A 154 24.08 -11.46 7.83
C VAL A 154 22.76 -11.58 7.08
N THR A 155 21.65 -11.08 7.65
CA THR A 155 20.37 -11.01 6.91
C THR A 155 20.54 -10.32 5.57
N LYS A 156 21.15 -9.13 5.55
CA LYS A 156 21.40 -8.37 4.33
C LYS A 156 22.26 -9.17 3.35
N GLN A 157 23.37 -9.73 3.80
CA GLN A 157 24.31 -10.46 2.95
C GLN A 157 23.67 -11.70 2.30
N GLU A 158 22.93 -12.50 3.06
CA GLU A 158 22.28 -13.71 2.53
C GLU A 158 21.10 -13.36 1.63
N ALA A 159 20.34 -12.31 1.93
CA ALA A 159 19.29 -11.81 1.03
C ALA A 159 19.84 -11.24 -0.29
N GLU A 160 20.98 -10.54 -0.26
CA GLU A 160 21.66 -10.08 -1.47
C GLU A 160 22.10 -11.25 -2.36
N LYS A 161 22.63 -12.33 -1.78
CA LYS A 161 22.97 -13.55 -2.54
C LYS A 161 21.74 -14.22 -3.14
N ALA A 162 20.67 -14.39 -2.36
CA ALA A 162 19.43 -14.97 -2.86
C ALA A 162 18.88 -14.19 -4.06
N ARG A 163 18.86 -12.86 -3.98
CA ARG A 163 18.44 -12.00 -5.10
C ARG A 163 19.38 -12.07 -6.29
N ALA A 164 20.70 -12.15 -6.07
CA ALA A 164 21.68 -12.30 -7.14
C ALA A 164 21.48 -13.62 -7.92
N ASP A 165 20.97 -14.66 -7.25
CA ASP A 165 20.62 -15.96 -7.85
C ASP A 165 19.18 -16.01 -8.39
N ASN A 166 18.63 -14.86 -8.75
CA ASN A 166 17.31 -14.68 -9.36
C ASN A 166 16.14 -15.17 -8.49
N ILE A 167 16.25 -15.03 -7.17
CA ILE A 167 15.13 -15.22 -6.24
C ILE A 167 14.49 -13.86 -5.95
N THR A 168 13.22 -13.71 -6.33
CA THR A 168 12.43 -12.52 -6.02
C THR A 168 12.02 -12.57 -4.55
N MET A 169 12.60 -11.68 -3.74
CA MET A 169 12.39 -11.66 -2.28
C MET A 169 11.28 -10.70 -1.89
N PHE A 170 10.32 -11.19 -1.10
CA PHE A 170 9.27 -10.42 -0.44
C PHE A 170 9.50 -10.43 1.08
N ALA A 171 9.26 -9.29 1.72
CA ALA A 171 9.41 -9.14 3.16
C ALA A 171 8.11 -8.61 3.80
N ILE A 172 7.56 -9.38 4.73
CA ILE A 172 6.40 -9.01 5.54
C ILE A 172 6.86 -8.76 6.97
N GLY A 173 6.76 -7.50 7.39
CA GLY A 173 6.96 -7.09 8.77
C GLY A 173 5.65 -7.06 9.54
N VAL A 174 5.58 -7.72 10.69
CA VAL A 174 4.39 -7.76 11.55
C VAL A 174 4.66 -7.16 12.92
N GLY A 175 3.93 -6.10 13.29
CA GLY A 175 4.03 -5.48 14.61
C GLY A 175 4.47 -4.02 14.60
N VAL A 176 4.69 -3.48 15.80
CA VAL A 176 5.21 -2.13 16.02
C VAL A 176 6.68 -2.20 16.42
N GLY A 177 7.54 -1.42 15.75
CA GLY A 177 8.99 -1.42 16.04
C GLY A 177 9.86 -2.28 15.11
N ILE A 178 9.33 -2.67 13.95
CA ILE A 178 10.10 -3.26 12.86
C ILE A 178 11.07 -2.23 12.30
N ARG A 179 12.31 -2.64 12.00
CA ARG A 179 13.26 -1.80 11.27
C ARG A 179 12.97 -1.87 9.77
N ASP A 180 12.49 -0.77 9.21
CA ASP A 180 12.22 -0.66 7.76
C ASP A 180 13.42 -1.02 6.90
N SER A 181 14.61 -0.61 7.34
CA SER A 181 15.87 -0.94 6.67
C SER A 181 16.15 -2.44 6.65
N GLU A 182 15.70 -3.21 7.64
CA GLU A 182 15.89 -4.66 7.64
C GLU A 182 14.97 -5.34 6.61
N LEU A 183 13.70 -4.95 6.55
CA LEU A 183 12.79 -5.47 5.54
C LEU A 183 13.25 -5.09 4.12
N LEU A 184 13.71 -3.86 3.93
CA LEU A 184 14.28 -3.43 2.66
C LEU A 184 15.57 -4.19 2.32
N ASN A 185 16.42 -4.48 3.30
CA ASN A 185 17.60 -5.32 3.08
C ASN A 185 17.22 -6.74 2.62
N ILE A 186 16.07 -7.28 3.06
CA ILE A 186 15.55 -8.59 2.68
C ILE A 186 14.91 -8.55 1.27
N ALA A 187 14.08 -7.56 0.98
CA ALA A 187 13.34 -7.47 -0.27
C ALA A 187 14.19 -6.91 -1.43
N GLY A 188 15.12 -5.99 -1.13
CA GLY A 188 15.93 -5.27 -2.11
C GLY A 188 15.20 -4.17 -2.88
N ASP A 189 13.87 -4.10 -2.74
CA ASP A 189 13.00 -3.10 -3.36
C ASP A 189 11.83 -2.79 -2.42
N GLU A 190 11.48 -1.51 -2.25
CA GLU A 190 10.40 -1.08 -1.36
C GLU A 190 9.02 -1.59 -1.79
N SER A 191 8.77 -1.79 -3.08
CA SER A 191 7.50 -2.29 -3.62
C SER A 191 7.16 -3.72 -3.14
N ARG A 192 8.19 -4.48 -2.73
CA ARG A 192 8.11 -5.86 -2.21
C ARG A 192 8.18 -5.94 -0.68
N VAL A 193 8.13 -4.80 0.01
CA VAL A 193 8.02 -4.71 1.46
C VAL A 193 6.56 -4.47 1.83
N THR A 194 6.02 -5.29 2.72
CA THR A 194 4.69 -5.08 3.31
C THR A 194 4.80 -5.02 4.83
N LYS A 195 4.17 -4.01 5.44
CA LYS A 195 4.14 -3.85 6.89
C LYS A 195 2.70 -3.87 7.39
N VAL A 196 2.45 -4.65 8.42
CA VAL A 196 1.15 -4.71 9.09
C VAL A 196 1.34 -4.49 10.59
N ASN A 197 0.36 -3.85 11.22
CA ASN A 197 0.47 -3.43 12.63
C ASN A 197 0.44 -4.60 13.62
N ASN A 198 -0.17 -5.72 13.24
CA ASN A 198 -0.31 -6.92 14.05
C ASN A 198 -0.64 -8.14 13.16
N TYR A 199 -0.61 -9.34 13.74
CA TYR A 199 -0.87 -10.59 13.01
C TYR A 199 -2.30 -10.69 12.49
N ASP A 200 -3.29 -10.14 13.20
CA ASP A 200 -4.68 -10.15 12.72
C ASP A 200 -4.85 -9.36 11.42
N SER A 201 -4.01 -8.34 11.19
CA SER A 201 -4.01 -7.52 9.97
C SER A 201 -3.41 -8.22 8.75
N LEU A 202 -2.77 -9.39 8.91
CA LEU A 202 -2.26 -10.19 7.79
C LEU A 202 -3.38 -10.64 6.84
N ALA A 203 -4.59 -10.87 7.37
CA ALA A 203 -5.74 -11.27 6.57
C ALA A 203 -6.09 -10.27 5.46
N ASN A 204 -5.74 -8.99 5.65
CA ASN A 204 -6.05 -7.90 4.72
C ASN A 204 -5.09 -7.81 3.53
N ILE A 205 -3.92 -8.46 3.60
CA ILE A 205 -2.89 -8.36 2.57
C ILE A 205 -2.78 -9.62 1.70
N LYS A 206 -3.58 -10.67 1.98
CA LYS A 206 -3.44 -11.98 1.31
C LYS A 206 -3.64 -11.90 -0.20
N GLU A 207 -4.63 -11.13 -0.65
CA GLU A 207 -4.96 -10.98 -2.09
C GLU A 207 -3.91 -10.12 -2.80
N SER A 208 -3.56 -8.96 -2.23
CA SER A 208 -2.50 -8.11 -2.77
C SER A 208 -1.13 -8.81 -2.82
N LEU A 209 -0.81 -9.61 -1.79
CA LEU A 209 0.41 -10.40 -1.78
C LEU A 209 0.37 -11.52 -2.81
N ALA A 210 -0.77 -12.21 -2.96
CA ALA A 210 -0.94 -13.24 -3.98
C ALA A 210 -0.75 -12.64 -5.38
N HIS A 211 -1.33 -11.47 -5.63
CA HIS A 211 -1.13 -10.73 -6.87
C HIS A 211 0.36 -10.42 -7.12
N LYS A 212 1.05 -9.82 -6.15
CA LYS A 212 2.48 -9.47 -6.28
C LYS A 212 3.40 -10.68 -6.42
N THR A 213 3.01 -11.84 -5.90
CA THR A 213 3.81 -13.08 -5.95
C THR A 213 3.43 -13.98 -7.13
N CYS A 214 2.42 -13.61 -7.92
CA CYS A 214 1.95 -14.40 -9.06
C CYS A 214 2.38 -13.77 -10.40
N ILE A 215 3.58 -13.18 -10.48
CA ILE A 215 3.98 -12.41 -11.66
C ILE A 215 4.04 -13.29 -12.91
N SER A 216 3.45 -12.78 -13.99
CA SER A 216 4.03 -12.84 -15.34
C SER A 216 4.05 -11.41 -15.89
N GLU A 217 5.19 -10.95 -16.42
CA GLU A 217 5.24 -9.79 -17.30
C GLU A 217 5.70 -10.22 -18.69
N SER A 218 4.75 -10.29 -19.61
CA SER A 218 4.73 -9.48 -20.83
C SER A 218 3.47 -9.84 -21.63
N CYS A 219 2.53 -8.92 -21.73
CA CYS A 219 1.61 -8.92 -22.87
C CYS A 219 2.38 -8.41 -24.09
N ASP A 220 3.26 -9.25 -24.63
CA ASP A 220 3.81 -9.04 -25.96
C ASP A 220 2.84 -9.65 -26.99
N ASP A 221 2.26 -8.75 -27.77
CA ASP A 221 1.38 -8.94 -28.92
C ASP A 221 0.04 -9.69 -28.72
N VAL A 222 -1.03 -8.90 -28.86
CA VAL A 222 -2.45 -9.27 -29.01
C VAL A 222 -3.25 -9.57 -27.73
N CYS A 223 -3.09 -8.73 -26.70
CA CYS A 223 -4.19 -8.42 -25.77
C CYS A 223 -4.97 -7.19 -26.26
N GLN A 224 -5.77 -7.36 -27.31
CA GLN A 224 -6.90 -6.44 -27.57
C GLN A 224 -8.17 -6.96 -26.88
N LEU A 225 -8.15 -6.99 -25.56
CA LEU A 225 -9.34 -6.69 -24.79
C LEU A 225 -9.06 -5.35 -24.15
N ARG A 226 -9.90 -4.35 -24.44
CA ARG A 226 -9.83 -3.03 -23.82
C ARG A 226 -9.78 -3.24 -22.31
N LEU A 227 -8.60 -3.07 -21.71
CA LEU A 227 -8.49 -2.73 -20.30
C LEU A 227 -9.49 -1.59 -20.05
N PRO A 228 -10.25 -1.60 -18.93
CA PRO A 228 -10.93 -0.39 -18.52
C PRO A 228 -9.86 0.70 -18.53
N THR A 229 -10.03 1.67 -19.42
CA THR A 229 -9.13 2.80 -19.53
C THR A 229 -9.02 3.36 -18.12
N ALA A 230 -7.80 3.37 -17.53
CA ALA A 230 -7.58 3.83 -16.17
C ALA A 230 -8.38 5.11 -15.96
N CYS A 231 -9.07 5.25 -14.82
CA CYS A 231 -10.12 6.26 -14.69
C CYS A 231 -9.61 7.67 -15.02
N GLY A 232 -8.36 8.01 -14.70
CA GLY A 232 -7.75 9.28 -15.07
C GLY A 232 -7.34 9.41 -16.53
N VAL A 233 -7.20 8.33 -17.30
CA VAL A 233 -7.07 8.39 -18.77
C VAL A 233 -8.43 8.69 -19.43
N LYS A 234 -9.53 8.16 -18.86
CA LYS A 234 -10.89 8.45 -19.34
C LYS A 234 -11.40 9.82 -18.88
N ASP A 235 -11.06 10.22 -17.66
CA ASP A 235 -11.53 11.45 -17.00
C ASP A 235 -10.41 12.11 -16.17
N PRO A 236 -9.39 12.68 -16.84
CA PRO A 236 -8.22 13.25 -16.19
C PRO A 236 -8.58 14.37 -15.22
N ALA A 237 -7.81 14.50 -14.14
CA ALA A 237 -7.94 15.63 -13.22
C ALA A 237 -6.60 16.17 -12.74
N ASP A 238 -6.58 17.48 -12.48
CA ASP A 238 -5.49 18.17 -11.83
C ASP A 238 -5.95 18.54 -10.41
N ILE A 239 -5.31 17.93 -9.41
CA ILE A 239 -5.73 17.93 -8.01
C ILE A 239 -4.77 18.79 -7.18
N TYR A 240 -5.30 19.79 -6.49
CA TYR A 240 -4.55 20.58 -5.52
C TYR A 240 -4.97 20.25 -4.09
N PHE A 241 -4.02 19.82 -3.27
CA PHE A 241 -4.20 19.72 -1.82
C PHE A 241 -3.85 21.06 -1.16
N VAL A 242 -4.79 21.63 -0.41
CA VAL A 242 -4.63 22.93 0.25
C VAL A 242 -4.79 22.76 1.75
N PHE A 243 -3.76 23.09 2.52
CA PHE A 243 -3.79 23.03 3.97
C PHE A 243 -2.84 24.03 4.62
N SER A 244 -3.12 24.46 5.85
CA SER A 244 -2.23 25.31 6.64
C SER A 244 -1.77 24.58 7.90
N PRO A 245 -0.49 24.14 7.98
CA PRO A 245 0.03 23.44 9.15
C PRO A 245 -0.17 24.21 10.47
N SER A 246 -0.02 25.54 10.43
CA SER A 246 -0.20 26.38 11.62
C SER A 246 -1.65 26.50 12.10
N GLN A 247 -2.64 26.25 11.24
CA GLN A 247 -4.05 26.22 11.65
C GLN A 247 -4.46 24.82 12.13
N LEU A 248 -3.92 23.77 11.50
CA LEU A 248 -4.21 22.39 11.86
C LEU A 248 -3.54 21.95 13.17
N GLY A 249 -2.37 22.51 13.49
CA GLY A 249 -1.53 22.00 14.57
C GLY A 249 -0.79 20.71 14.18
N PRO A 250 0.12 20.21 15.02
CA PRO A 250 1.06 19.15 14.65
C PRO A 250 0.37 17.82 14.32
N ASP A 251 -0.60 17.39 15.14
CA ASP A 251 -1.26 16.09 14.98
C ASP A 251 -2.11 16.03 13.71
N ALA A 252 -2.93 17.06 13.46
CA ALA A 252 -3.73 17.13 12.24
C ALA A 252 -2.88 17.40 11.00
N THR A 253 -1.71 18.05 11.13
CA THR A 253 -0.74 18.16 10.03
C THR A 253 -0.15 16.80 9.67
N ALA A 254 0.26 16.00 10.66
CA ALA A 254 0.75 14.64 10.43
C ALA A 254 -0.33 13.71 9.84
N TRP A 255 -1.58 13.88 10.30
CA TRP A 255 -2.73 13.21 9.70
C TRP A 255 -2.91 13.62 8.23
N THR A 256 -2.80 14.92 7.94
CA THR A 256 -2.96 15.47 6.58
C THR A 256 -1.92 14.91 5.61
N THR A 257 -0.66 14.85 6.03
CA THR A 257 0.39 14.26 5.20
C THR A 257 0.14 12.78 4.96
N SER A 258 -0.35 12.03 5.96
CA SER A 258 -0.74 10.62 5.78
C SER A 258 -1.92 10.45 4.83
N PHE A 259 -2.93 11.32 4.89
CA PHE A 259 -4.08 11.32 3.98
C PHE A 259 -3.64 11.58 2.54
N ILE A 260 -2.81 12.60 2.31
CA ILE A 260 -2.29 12.93 0.97
C ILE A 260 -1.49 11.77 0.41
N SER A 261 -0.54 11.22 1.18
CA SER A 261 0.28 10.07 0.74
C SER A 261 -0.57 8.88 0.34
N LYS A 262 -1.54 8.49 1.17
CA LYS A 262 -2.43 7.36 0.85
C LYS A 262 -3.30 7.61 -0.39
N THR A 263 -3.69 8.87 -0.63
CA THR A 263 -4.49 9.23 -1.80
C THR A 263 -3.66 9.11 -3.08
N ILE A 264 -2.43 9.64 -3.09
CA ILE A 264 -1.58 9.60 -4.29
C ILE A 264 -1.02 8.20 -4.58
N ASP A 265 -0.93 7.33 -3.56
CA ASP A 265 -0.48 5.94 -3.70
C ASP A 265 -1.62 4.99 -4.14
N ALA A 266 -2.86 5.49 -4.28
CA ALA A 266 -4.00 4.68 -4.70
C ALA A 266 -3.88 4.29 -6.18
N GLU A 267 -4.00 2.99 -6.47
CA GLU A 267 -3.76 2.44 -7.82
C GLU A 267 -4.64 3.09 -8.91
N ASP A 268 -5.89 3.42 -8.57
CA ASP A 268 -6.83 4.10 -9.47
C ASP A 268 -6.35 5.49 -9.92
N LEU A 269 -5.51 6.16 -9.14
CA LEU A 269 -5.06 7.52 -9.40
C LEU A 269 -3.63 7.60 -9.99
N ASN A 270 -3.04 6.47 -10.36
CA ASN A 270 -1.70 6.41 -10.94
C ASN A 270 -1.60 7.07 -12.32
N ASP A 271 -2.63 6.91 -13.16
CA ASP A 271 -2.60 7.34 -14.56
C ASP A 271 -3.59 8.47 -14.84
N GLY A 272 -3.10 9.53 -15.50
CA GLY A 272 -3.93 10.63 -15.98
C GLY A 272 -4.30 11.69 -14.94
N PHE A 273 -3.82 11.57 -13.69
CA PHE A 273 -3.92 12.59 -12.65
C PHE A 273 -2.63 13.40 -12.50
N ARG A 274 -2.74 14.67 -12.09
CA ARG A 274 -1.60 15.51 -11.69
C ARG A 274 -1.88 16.11 -10.32
N TYR A 275 -0.83 16.27 -9.52
CA TYR A 275 -0.95 16.72 -8.14
C TYR A 275 -0.19 18.01 -7.91
N GLY A 276 -0.80 18.91 -7.17
CA GLY A 276 -0.17 20.11 -6.62
C GLY A 276 -0.46 20.22 -5.14
N VAL A 277 0.43 20.88 -4.41
CA VAL A 277 0.22 21.18 -2.99
C VAL A 277 0.36 22.68 -2.78
N VAL A 278 -0.67 23.29 -2.21
CA VAL A 278 -0.64 24.67 -1.70
C VAL A 278 -0.65 24.58 -0.18
N SER A 279 0.54 24.44 0.39
CA SER A 279 0.76 24.51 1.82
C SER A 279 1.41 25.84 2.18
N GLY A 280 0.88 26.50 3.20
CA GLY A 280 1.40 27.78 3.66
C GLY A 280 1.64 27.77 5.16
N SER A 281 2.89 27.97 5.54
CA SER A 281 3.24 28.48 6.88
C SER A 281 3.00 30.00 6.94
N CYS A 282 3.23 30.73 5.84
CA CYS A 282 2.90 32.14 5.59
C CYS A 282 2.82 32.41 4.08
N PRO A 283 1.69 32.86 3.51
CA PRO A 283 1.69 33.55 2.22
C PRO A 283 1.97 35.03 2.49
N ASP A 284 3.15 35.49 2.09
CA ASP A 284 3.67 36.88 2.17
C ASP A 284 4.13 37.38 3.56
N ASP A 285 5.18 36.75 4.10
CA ASP A 285 5.97 37.34 5.19
C ASP A 285 7.02 38.30 4.61
N ALA A 286 6.65 39.57 4.40
CA ALA A 286 7.64 40.64 4.29
C ALA A 286 8.14 41.10 5.67
N GLY A 287 7.69 40.47 6.77
CA GLY A 287 7.87 41.02 8.10
C GLY A 287 7.26 42.42 8.19
N PHE A 288 7.77 43.23 9.10
CA PHE A 288 7.57 44.67 9.09
C PHE A 288 8.84 45.32 9.65
N ASP A 289 9.24 46.45 9.08
CA ASP A 289 10.44 47.18 9.55
C ASP A 289 10.25 47.63 11.01
N LEU A 290 11.36 47.82 11.73
CA LEU A 290 11.34 48.19 13.16
C LEU A 290 10.56 49.50 13.46
N ASN A 291 10.29 50.31 12.44
CA ASN A 291 9.56 51.57 12.48
C ASN A 291 8.19 51.52 11.77
N ALA A 292 7.69 50.33 11.44
CA ALA A 292 6.42 50.19 10.73
C ALA A 292 5.18 50.45 11.62
N TYR A 293 5.34 50.39 12.94
CA TYR A 293 4.26 50.62 13.91
C TYR A 293 4.78 51.36 15.13
N ASP A 294 4.03 52.36 15.58
CA ASP A 294 4.41 53.22 16.72
C ASP A 294 3.84 52.75 18.06
N ASN A 295 2.94 51.74 18.05
CA ASN A 295 2.35 51.21 19.27
C ASN A 295 2.10 49.70 19.22
N VAL A 296 2.02 49.11 20.42
CA VAL A 296 1.93 47.65 20.60
C VAL A 296 0.56 47.11 20.18
N ASP A 297 -0.51 47.90 20.18
CA ASP A 297 -1.84 47.45 19.78
C ASP A 297 -1.95 47.27 18.26
N ASP A 298 -1.30 48.13 17.48
CA ASP A 298 -1.19 47.99 16.03
C ASP A 298 -0.27 46.83 15.64
N ILE A 299 0.83 46.63 16.38
CA ILE A 299 1.69 45.45 16.24
C ILE A 299 0.89 44.17 16.56
N ARG A 300 0.10 44.15 17.64
CA ARG A 300 -0.75 43.00 17.98
C ARG A 300 -1.84 42.78 16.93
N ALA A 301 -2.45 43.84 16.39
CA ALA A 301 -3.45 43.73 15.33
C ALA A 301 -2.81 43.19 14.02
N ARG A 302 -1.59 43.63 13.70
CA ARG A 302 -0.81 43.11 12.58
C ARG A 302 -0.40 41.65 12.77
N ILE A 303 0.10 41.30 13.95
CA ILE A 303 0.48 39.91 14.29
C ILE A 303 -0.75 39.00 14.26
N ARG A 304 -1.90 39.46 14.78
CA ARG A 304 -3.18 38.76 14.62
C ARG A 304 -3.51 38.55 13.15
N SER A 305 -3.32 39.55 12.28
CA SER A 305 -3.57 39.36 10.84
C SER A 305 -2.75 38.21 10.20
N TYR A 306 -1.53 37.94 10.70
CA TYR A 306 -0.72 36.79 10.29
C TYR A 306 -1.26 35.46 10.83
N GLU A 307 -1.82 35.43 12.04
CA GLU A 307 -2.48 34.24 12.61
C GLU A 307 -3.84 33.95 11.97
N GLU A 308 -4.51 34.97 11.44
CA GLU A 308 -5.96 34.94 11.19
C GLU A 308 -6.39 34.65 9.74
N ARG A 309 -5.51 34.73 8.73
CA ARG A 309 -5.89 34.62 7.30
C ARG A 309 -5.04 33.66 6.46
N LYS A 310 -4.82 32.43 6.91
CA LYS A 310 -3.94 31.48 6.21
C LYS A 310 -4.67 30.60 5.19
N LEU A 311 -5.66 29.81 5.59
CA LEU A 311 -6.33 28.94 4.63
C LEU A 311 -7.13 29.68 3.54
N PRO A 312 -7.95 30.71 3.84
CA PRO A 312 -8.68 31.43 2.79
C PRO A 312 -7.78 32.11 1.75
N SER A 313 -6.62 32.66 2.14
CA SER A 313 -5.67 33.27 1.20
C SER A 313 -4.94 32.24 0.34
N LEU A 314 -4.67 31.04 0.88
CA LEU A 314 -4.13 29.92 0.10
C LEU A 314 -5.13 29.43 -0.94
N VAL A 315 -6.40 29.33 -0.58
CA VAL A 315 -7.49 28.98 -1.51
C VAL A 315 -7.66 30.08 -2.57
N GLN A 316 -7.53 31.36 -2.21
CA GLN A 316 -7.54 32.49 -3.16
C GLN A 316 -6.37 32.43 -4.15
N ARG A 317 -5.17 32.06 -3.68
CA ARG A 317 -4.00 31.89 -4.56
C ARG A 317 -4.17 30.71 -5.52
N LEU A 318 -4.81 29.64 -5.06
CA LEU A 318 -5.19 28.51 -5.92
C LEU A 318 -6.16 28.97 -7.02
N ALA A 319 -7.17 29.78 -6.66
CA ALA A 319 -8.14 30.33 -7.62
C ALA A 319 -7.48 31.24 -8.67
N SER A 320 -6.50 32.07 -8.27
CA SER A 320 -5.90 33.06 -9.18
C SER A 320 -4.85 32.49 -10.15
N ASP A 321 -4.00 31.56 -9.70
CA ASP A 321 -2.86 31.08 -10.51
C ASP A 321 -2.68 29.55 -10.51
N GLY A 322 -3.34 28.80 -9.63
CA GLY A 322 -3.03 27.37 -9.47
C GLY A 322 -3.42 26.51 -10.68
N TYR A 323 -4.47 26.87 -11.42
CA TYR A 323 -4.91 26.11 -12.61
C TYR A 323 -4.47 26.75 -13.94
N THR A 324 -3.35 27.48 -13.96
CA THR A 324 -2.80 28.05 -15.19
C THR A 324 -1.89 27.04 -15.92
N ALA A 325 -1.77 27.18 -17.24
CA ALA A 325 -0.86 26.35 -18.03
C ALA A 325 0.61 26.49 -17.58
N ALA A 326 0.99 27.67 -17.07
CA ALA A 326 2.32 27.93 -16.49
C ALA A 326 2.61 27.10 -15.24
N LYS A 327 1.56 26.64 -14.52
CA LYS A 327 1.66 25.72 -13.38
C LYS A 327 1.43 24.26 -13.77
N GLY A 328 1.32 23.96 -15.06
CA GLY A 328 1.16 22.59 -15.56
C GLY A 328 -0.29 22.10 -15.63
N ALA A 329 -1.28 22.98 -15.45
CA ALA A 329 -2.68 22.62 -15.60
C ALA A 329 -3.05 22.30 -17.06
N ARG A 330 -3.86 21.27 -17.26
CA ARG A 330 -4.32 20.78 -18.55
C ARG A 330 -5.71 21.33 -18.87
N ALA A 331 -5.94 21.70 -20.13
CA ALA A 331 -7.22 22.25 -20.57
C ALA A 331 -8.33 21.18 -20.66
N ASP A 332 -7.94 19.92 -20.85
CA ASP A 332 -8.80 18.74 -20.97
C ASP A 332 -9.01 18.00 -19.64
N ALA A 333 -8.39 18.45 -18.55
CA ALA A 333 -8.53 17.85 -17.23
C ALA A 333 -9.51 18.60 -16.32
N ARG A 334 -10.23 17.87 -15.48
CA ARG A 334 -11.06 18.43 -14.41
C ARG A 334 -10.19 19.14 -13.38
N LYS A 335 -10.63 20.28 -12.88
CA LYS A 335 -9.97 21.01 -11.79
C LYS A 335 -10.53 20.52 -10.45
N VAL A 336 -9.68 20.05 -9.55
CA VAL A 336 -10.10 19.52 -8.25
C VAL A 336 -9.30 20.16 -7.12
N ALA A 337 -9.98 20.71 -6.13
CA ALA A 337 -9.35 21.21 -4.91
C ALA A 337 -9.75 20.35 -3.72
N VAL A 338 -8.77 19.81 -3.00
CA VAL A 338 -8.96 19.10 -1.73
C VAL A 338 -8.47 20.00 -0.61
N ILE A 339 -9.40 20.56 0.15
CA ILE A 339 -9.12 21.51 1.23
C ILE A 339 -9.19 20.77 2.56
N VAL A 340 -8.10 20.81 3.33
CA VAL A 340 -8.04 20.19 4.65
C VAL A 340 -8.29 21.24 5.71
N ALA A 341 -9.37 21.08 6.48
CA ALA A 341 -9.82 22.06 7.46
C ALA A 341 -10.44 21.37 8.68
N SER A 342 -10.40 22.04 9.83
CA SER A 342 -11.04 21.61 11.08
C SER A 342 -12.21 22.55 11.44
N LYS A 343 -13.10 22.12 12.33
CA LYS A 343 -14.28 22.88 12.76
C LYS A 343 -13.89 24.06 13.66
N ASP A 344 -13.41 25.12 13.04
CA ASP A 344 -12.88 26.30 13.73
C ASP A 344 -13.86 27.48 13.65
N LYS A 345 -13.67 28.48 14.51
CA LYS A 345 -14.51 29.70 14.60
C LYS A 345 -14.56 30.57 13.33
N LYS A 346 -13.83 30.22 12.26
CA LYS A 346 -13.64 31.06 11.04
C LYS A 346 -14.03 30.37 9.73
N LEU A 347 -14.93 29.39 9.79
CA LEU A 347 -15.47 28.69 8.62
C LEU A 347 -16.17 29.63 7.60
N ALA A 348 -16.63 30.82 8.02
CA ALA A 348 -17.35 31.75 7.16
C ALA A 348 -16.52 32.27 5.98
N ASP A 349 -15.28 32.70 6.22
CA ASP A 349 -14.40 33.25 5.17
C ASP A 349 -13.97 32.15 4.18
N LEU A 350 -13.77 30.93 4.68
CA LEU A 350 -13.49 29.76 3.84
C LEU A 350 -14.67 29.43 2.90
N LYS A 351 -15.92 29.59 3.37
CA LYS A 351 -17.11 29.35 2.55
C LYS A 351 -17.18 30.29 1.35
N GLU A 352 -16.81 31.56 1.50
CA GLU A 352 -16.80 32.51 0.39
C GLU A 352 -15.78 32.12 -0.69
N GLU A 353 -14.59 31.69 -0.28
CA GLU A 353 -13.54 31.31 -1.22
C GLU A 353 -13.84 29.96 -1.91
N VAL A 354 -14.42 29.00 -1.19
CA VAL A 354 -14.93 27.76 -1.79
C VAL A 354 -16.02 28.07 -2.83
N LYS A 355 -16.91 29.02 -2.56
CA LYS A 355 -17.92 29.44 -3.54
C LYS A 355 -17.30 30.00 -4.82
N ARG A 356 -16.18 30.72 -4.73
CA ARG A 356 -15.45 31.21 -5.92
C ARG A 356 -14.86 30.06 -6.73
N LEU A 357 -14.17 29.12 -6.07
CA LEU A 357 -13.63 27.92 -6.74
C LEU A 357 -14.73 27.13 -7.47
N VAL A 358 -15.87 26.93 -6.81
CA VAL A 358 -17.01 26.23 -7.42
C VAL A 358 -17.58 27.02 -8.61
N ALA A 359 -17.67 28.36 -8.52
CA ALA A 359 -18.10 29.20 -9.64
C ALA A 359 -17.11 29.16 -10.83
N ASP A 360 -15.82 28.95 -10.56
CA ASP A 360 -14.76 28.78 -11.57
C ASP A 360 -14.69 27.34 -12.12
N GLY A 361 -15.65 26.49 -11.77
CA GLY A 361 -15.76 25.11 -12.25
C GLY A 361 -14.82 24.13 -11.58
N VAL A 362 -14.25 24.48 -10.42
CA VAL A 362 -13.39 23.59 -9.63
C VAL A 362 -14.26 22.71 -8.73
N LYS A 363 -14.08 21.39 -8.81
CA LYS A 363 -14.72 20.43 -7.90
C LYS A 363 -14.00 20.48 -6.55
N VAL A 364 -14.72 20.82 -5.47
CA VAL A 364 -14.10 21.02 -4.16
C VAL A 364 -14.47 19.88 -3.20
N PHE A 365 -13.46 19.30 -2.57
CA PHE A 365 -13.59 18.33 -1.48
C PHE A 365 -13.07 18.92 -0.18
N ILE A 366 -13.77 18.67 0.94
CA ILE A 366 -13.32 19.04 2.28
C ILE A 366 -12.92 17.77 3.03
N ALA A 367 -11.64 17.67 3.39
CA ALA A 367 -11.13 16.64 4.27
C ALA A 367 -11.05 17.18 5.70
N ASP A 368 -11.71 16.52 6.65
CA ASP A 368 -11.81 16.97 8.04
C ASP A 368 -11.03 16.02 8.96
N PRO A 369 -9.84 16.41 9.46
CA PRO A 369 -9.02 15.55 10.32
C PRO A 369 -9.70 15.16 11.65
N THR A 370 -10.71 15.92 12.11
CA THR A 370 -11.40 15.64 13.38
C THR A 370 -12.63 14.74 13.19
N GLY A 371 -13.12 14.62 11.95
CA GLY A 371 -14.35 13.90 11.62
C GLY A 371 -15.59 14.49 12.31
N GLU A 372 -15.56 15.78 12.63
CA GLU A 372 -16.68 16.50 13.27
C GLU A 372 -17.73 16.98 12.26
N GLY A 373 -17.45 16.85 10.96
CA GLY A 373 -18.42 17.02 9.88
C GLY A 373 -18.58 18.48 9.46
N ILE A 374 -17.55 19.03 8.82
CA ILE A 374 -17.60 20.38 8.23
C ILE A 374 -18.46 20.36 6.97
N SER A 375 -19.53 21.16 6.92
CA SER A 375 -20.35 21.30 5.71
C SER A 375 -20.20 22.68 5.08
N ILE A 376 -19.82 22.70 3.80
CA ILE A 376 -19.72 23.89 2.96
C ILE A 376 -20.55 23.67 1.70
N GLU A 377 -21.44 24.61 1.40
CA GLU A 377 -22.28 24.57 0.21
C GLU A 377 -21.43 24.55 -1.07
N GLY A 378 -21.71 23.60 -1.98
CA GLY A 378 -20.97 23.41 -3.23
C GLY A 378 -19.72 22.54 -3.12
N ALA A 379 -19.32 22.12 -1.90
CA ALA A 379 -18.22 21.19 -1.69
C ALA A 379 -18.73 19.83 -1.18
N THR A 380 -17.98 18.76 -1.47
CA THR A 380 -18.23 17.41 -0.94
C THR A 380 -17.34 17.17 0.27
N THR A 381 -17.94 16.93 1.43
CA THR A 381 -17.18 16.63 2.65
C THR A 381 -16.92 15.13 2.79
N LEU A 382 -15.67 14.78 3.09
CA LEU A 382 -15.25 13.42 3.42
C LEU A 382 -15.43 13.25 4.94
N THR A 383 -16.32 12.35 5.37
CA THR A 383 -16.84 12.32 6.75
C THR A 383 -16.16 11.32 7.70
N GLU A 384 -15.17 10.56 7.22
CA GLU A 384 -14.54 9.49 8.00
C GLU A 384 -13.42 10.01 8.92
N ARG A 385 -13.08 9.31 10.01
CA ARG A 385 -12.06 9.81 10.96
C ARG A 385 -10.63 9.47 10.56
N SER A 386 -10.42 8.35 9.89
CA SER A 386 -9.08 7.92 9.51
C SER A 386 -8.66 8.51 8.16
N ALA A 387 -7.38 8.85 8.04
CA ALA A 387 -6.77 9.30 6.79
C ALA A 387 -6.92 8.27 5.66
N GLY A 388 -6.93 6.96 5.99
CA GLY A 388 -7.16 5.90 5.00
C GLY A 388 -8.59 5.93 4.47
N GLN A 389 -9.58 5.92 5.35
CA GLN A 389 -10.98 5.90 4.92
C GLN A 389 -11.40 7.18 4.16
N GLN A 390 -10.89 8.36 4.55
CA GLN A 390 -11.13 9.58 3.76
C GLN A 390 -10.45 9.52 2.39
N SER A 391 -9.28 8.90 2.29
CA SER A 391 -8.61 8.63 1.01
C SER A 391 -9.49 7.76 0.13
N ASP A 392 -9.98 6.64 0.66
CA ASP A 392 -10.86 5.71 -0.08
C ASP A 392 -12.12 6.42 -0.61
N LEU A 393 -12.75 7.27 0.22
CA LEU A 393 -13.90 8.08 -0.20
C LEU A 393 -13.56 9.08 -1.32
N LEU A 394 -12.39 9.71 -1.25
CA LEU A 394 -11.95 10.65 -2.27
C LEU A 394 -11.66 9.93 -3.59
N VAL A 395 -10.97 8.79 -3.54
CA VAL A 395 -10.70 7.94 -4.71
C VAL A 395 -12.01 7.52 -5.37
N ALA A 396 -12.96 6.98 -4.61
CA ALA A 396 -14.28 6.59 -5.12
C ALA A 396 -15.06 7.76 -5.75
N ALA A 397 -14.91 8.98 -5.22
CA ALA A 397 -15.57 10.17 -5.77
C ALA A 397 -14.89 10.76 -7.02
N LEU A 398 -13.60 10.48 -7.22
CA LEU A 398 -12.83 10.88 -8.39
C LEU A 398 -12.96 9.87 -9.53
N CYS A 399 -13.08 8.59 -9.17
CA CYS A 399 -13.20 7.44 -10.05
C CYS A 399 -14.43 6.59 -9.67
N PRO A 400 -15.65 7.10 -9.89
CA PRO A 400 -16.85 6.32 -9.67
C PRO A 400 -16.89 5.13 -10.65
N SER A 401 -17.21 3.96 -10.12
CA SER A 401 -17.26 2.66 -10.82
C SER A 401 -18.18 2.67 -12.05
#